data_AF-A0A8S2V347-F1
#
_entry.id   AF-A0A8S2V347-F1
#
_cell.length_a   1.000
_cell.length_b   1.000
_cell.length_c   1.000
_cell.angle_alpha   90.00
_cell.angle_beta   90.00
_cell.angle_gamma   90.00
#
_symmetry.space_group_name_H-M   'P 1'
#
loop_
_entity.id
_entity.type
_entity.pdbx_description
1 polymer ?
#
loop_
_entity_poly.entity_id
_entity_poly.type
_entity_poly.pdbx_seq_one_letter_code
_entity_poly.pdbx_strand_id
1 'polypeptide(L)' 'METRQQLLEINLKEVQLHGDVDLNGIAQKLDGYSGSDITSVCRDAAMMQMRRATENLSMTQIQEQA' A
#
# COMPACT_ATOMS: atom_id res chain seq x y z
N MET A 1 -6.77 18.71 4.45
CA MET A 1 -6.29 17.98 3.25
C MET A 1 -4.82 17.62 3.38
N GLU A 2 -3.94 18.59 3.63
CA GLU A 2 -2.47 18.39 3.72
C GLU A 2 -2.03 17.31 4.75
N THR A 3 -2.63 17.28 5.94
CA THR A 3 -2.28 16.30 6.99
C THR A 3 -2.48 14.83 6.58
N ARG A 4 -3.48 14.54 5.74
CA ARG A 4 -3.77 13.16 5.31
C ARG A 4 -2.79 12.68 4.25
N GLN A 5 -2.45 13.55 3.30
CA GLN A 5 -1.43 13.25 2.31
C GLN A 5 -0.09 12.98 3.00
N GLN A 6 0.31 13.82 3.95
CA GLN A 6 1.54 13.60 4.73
C GLN A 6 1.51 12.28 5.51
N LEU A 7 0.36 11.92 6.11
CA LEU A 7 0.19 10.62 6.76
C LEU A 7 0.37 9.45 5.78
N LEU A 8 -0.20 9.54 4.58
CA LEU A 8 0.00 8.53 3.53
C LEU A 8 1.48 8.42 3.15
N GLU A 9 2.16 9.55 2.91
CA GLU A 9 3.57 9.59 2.56
C GLU A 9 4.46 8.98 3.66
N ILE A 10 4.19 9.29 4.94
CA ILE A 10 4.93 8.72 6.07
C ILE A 10 4.73 7.21 6.16
N ASN A 11 3.48 6.74 6.05
CA ASN A 11 3.15 5.32 6.18
C ASN A 11 3.63 4.48 4.97
N LEU A 12 3.69 5.10 3.79
CA LEU A 12 4.08 4.42 2.55
C LEU A 12 5.54 4.68 2.16
N LYS A 13 6.32 5.39 2.99
CA LYS A 13 7.71 5.75 2.70
C LYS A 13 8.61 4.56 2.35
N GLU A 14 8.36 3.41 2.97
CA GLU A 14 9.13 2.17 2.73
C GLU A 14 8.43 1.22 1.75
N VAL A 15 7.28 1.62 1.21
CA VAL A 15 6.50 0.83 0.25
C VAL A 15 6.83 1.29 -1.16
N GLN A 16 7.18 0.37 -2.04
CA GLN A 16 7.37 0.69 -3.45
C GLN A 16 6.01 0.92 -4.12
N LEU A 17 5.73 2.18 -4.45
CA LEU A 17 4.52 2.58 -5.16
C LEU A 17 4.75 2.54 -6.67
N HIS A 18 3.72 2.14 -7.42
CA HIS A 18 3.73 2.27 -8.88
C HIS A 18 3.59 3.76 -9.27
N GLY A 19 4.11 4.14 -10.45
CA GLY A 19 4.07 5.53 -10.93
C GLY A 19 2.66 6.09 -11.13
N ASP A 20 1.65 5.21 -11.23
CA ASP A 20 0.25 5.58 -11.41
C ASP A 20 -0.50 5.78 -10.08
N VAL A 21 0.19 5.69 -8.94
CA VAL A 21 -0.44 5.87 -7.61
C VAL A 21 -0.57 7.36 -7.29
N ASP A 22 -1.82 7.86 -7.26
CA ASP A 22 -2.14 9.23 -6.87
C ASP A 22 -2.50 9.33 -5.38
N LEU A 23 -1.52 9.71 -4.55
CA LEU A 23 -1.71 9.92 -3.12
C LEU A 23 -2.65 11.10 -2.80
N ASN A 24 -2.75 12.10 -3.67
CA ASN A 24 -3.63 13.25 -3.44
C ASN A 24 -5.09 12.84 -3.60
N GLY A 25 -5.42 12.13 -4.70
CA GLY A 25 -6.74 11.56 -4.91
C GLY A 25 -7.16 10.57 -3.83
N ILE A 26 -6.21 9.78 -3.30
CA ILE A 26 -6.47 8.90 -2.15
C ILE A 26 -6.75 9.72 -0.88
N ALA A 27 -5.96 10.75 -0.60
CA ALA A 27 -6.16 11.61 0.58
C ALA A 27 -7.54 12.30 0.59
N GLN A 28 -8.07 12.67 -0.59
CA GLN A 28 -9.41 13.24 -0.73
C GLN A 28 -10.52 12.21 -0.41
N LYS A 29 -10.31 10.94 -0.77
CA LYS A 29 -11.25 9.85 -0.46
C LYS A 29 -11.26 9.45 1.02
N LEU A 30 -10.20 9.78 1.74
CA LEU A 30 -10.07 9.52 3.19
C LEU A 30 -10.72 10.64 4.02
N ASP A 31 -11.65 11.40 3.45
CA ASP A 31 -12.38 12.40 4.22
C ASP A 31 -13.22 11.79 5.35
N GLY A 32 -13.21 12.44 6.51
CA GLY A 32 -13.78 11.88 7.75
C GLY A 32 -12.96 10.79 8.46
N TYR A 33 -11.89 10.24 7.88
CA TYR A 33 -11.04 9.24 8.55
C TYR A 33 -10.15 9.88 9.61
N SER A 34 -9.95 9.19 10.73
CA SER A 34 -8.97 9.57 11.76
C SER A 34 -7.55 9.19 11.32
N GLY A 35 -6.53 9.79 11.94
CA GLY A 35 -5.13 9.44 11.64
C GLY A 35 -4.80 7.97 11.90
N SER A 36 -5.45 7.36 12.90
CA SER A 36 -5.36 5.93 13.21
C SER A 36 -5.99 5.04 12.14
N ASP A 37 -7.12 5.45 11.55
CA ASP A 37 -7.76 4.69 10.47
C ASP A 37 -6.87 4.70 9.23
N ILE A 38 -6.33 5.87 8.88
CA ILE A 38 -5.42 6.03 7.73
C ILE A 38 -4.18 5.15 7.90
N THR A 39 -3.60 5.14 9.10
CA THR A 39 -2.43 4.31 9.42
C THR A 39 -2.74 2.82 9.30
N SER A 40 -3.91 2.39 9.77
CA SER A 40 -4.35 0.99 9.67
C SER A 40 -4.53 0.56 8.22
N VAL A 41 -5.20 1.38 7.40
CA VAL A 41 -5.39 1.11 5.97
C VAL A 41 -4.05 0.98 5.24
N CYS A 42 -3.09 1.86 5.48
CA CYS A 42 -1.77 1.78 4.86
C CYS A 42 -1.02 0.51 5.26
N ARG A 43 -1.08 0.13 6.54
CA ARG A 43 -0.45 -1.10 7.04
C ARG A 43 -1.05 -2.35 6.38
N ASP A 44 -2.37 -2.41 6.26
CA ASP A 44 -3.04 -3.54 5.62
C ASP A 44 -2.68 -3.64 4.14
N ALA A 45 -2.64 -2.50 3.43
CA ALA A 45 -2.22 -2.44 2.03
C ALA A 45 -0.77 -2.95 1.85
N ALA A 46 0.15 -2.54 2.72
CA ALA A 46 1.54 -3.00 2.68
C ALA A 46 1.65 -4.52 2.96
N MET A 47 0.93 -5.03 3.95
CA MET A 47 0.90 -6.48 4.25
C MET A 47 0.30 -7.31 3.12
N MET A 48 -0.74 -6.80 2.45
CA MET A 48 -1.32 -7.47 1.28
C MET A 48 -0.32 -7.58 0.14
N GLN A 49 0.49 -6.53 -0.11
CA GLN A 49 1.56 -6.59 -1.10
C GLN A 49 2.59 -7.66 -0.73
N MET A 50 3.04 -7.72 0.53
CA MET A 50 4.00 -8.73 0.99
C MET A 50 3.46 -10.15 0.81
N ARG A 51 2.19 -10.40 1.16
CA ARG A 51 1.54 -11.70 0.94
C ARG A 51 1.53 -12.09 -0.53
N ARG A 52 1.12 -11.19 -1.41
CA ARG A 52 1.14 -11.42 -2.87
C ARG A 52 2.54 -11.67 -3.41
N ALA A 53 3.55 -10.98 -2.89
CA ALA A 53 4.93 -11.20 -3.28
C ALA A 53 5.40 -12.61 -2.88
N THR A 54 5.06 -13.08 -1.67
CA THR A 54 5.39 -14.45 -1.22
C THR A 54 4.63 -15.53 -1.99
N GLU A 55 3.37 -15.30 -2.34
CA GLU A 55 2.57 -16.22 -3.16
C GLU A 55 3.12 -16.30 -4.60
N ASN A 56 3.50 -15.17 -5.20
CA ASN A 56 4.11 -15.15 -6.53
C ASN A 56 5.47 -15.88 -6.55
N LEU A 57 6.31 -15.71 -5.52
CA LEU A 57 7.56 -16.47 -5.40
C LEU A 57 7.31 -17.99 -5.37
N SER A 58 6.25 -18.43 -4.67
CA SER A 58 5.85 -19.85 -4.64
C SER A 58 5.34 -20.36 -5.99
N MET A 59 4.69 -19.51 -6.79
CA MET A 59 4.18 -19.89 -8.12
C MET A 59 5.29 -19.94 -9.18
N THR A 60 6.30 -19.07 -9.10
CA THR A 60 7.43 -19.07 -10.05
C THR A 60 8.28 -20.34 -9.92
N GLN A 61 8.37 -20.95 -8.73
CA GLN A 61 9.09 -22.22 -8.54
C GLN A 61 8.40 -23.44 -9.20
N ILE A 62 7.13 -23.33 -9.59
CA ILE A 62 6.38 -24.43 -10.22
C ILE A 62 6.60 -24.47 -11.74
N GLN A 63 7.03 -23.37 -12.38
CA GLN A 63 7.14 -23.29 -13.84
C GLN A 63 8.52 -23.66 -14.42
N GLU A 64 9.55 -23.88 -13.60
CA GLU A 64 10.90 -24.27 -14.08
C GLU A 64 11.13 -25.79 -14.18
N GLN A 65 10.09 -26.62 -14.02
CA GLN A 65 10.20 -28.09 -14.13
C GLN A 65 9.22 -28.75 -15.13
N ALA A 66 8.69 -27.99 -16.11
CA ALA A 66 7.90 -28.54 -17.21
C ALA A 66 8.66 -28.52 -18.54
#